data_AF-A0A2N1NCD6-F1
#
_entry.id   AF-A0A2N1NCD6-F1
#
_cell.length_a   1.000
_cell.length_b   1.000
_cell.length_c   1.000
_cell.angle_alpha   90.00
_cell.angle_beta   90.00
_cell.angle_gamma   90.00
#
_symmetry.space_group_name_H-M   'P 1'
#
loop_
_entity.id
_entity.type
_entity.pdbx_description
1 polymer ?
#
loop_
_entity_poly.entity_id
_entity_poly.type
_entity_poly.pdbx_seq_one_letter_code
_entity_poly.pdbx_strand_id
1 'polypeptide(L)'
;MNRDIYRTWNGEVLINFKWDRYGKYYYAIIWIGFIAFLGCFTTAATITHINDDIRDQLLIVSIILGFIHLSFEVRQIIYNPIKWICDFWNIFGKYTHIVSYHNILRKL
;
A
#
# COMPACT_ATOMS: atom_id res chain seq x y z
N MET A 1 18.42 9.26 14.46
CA MET A 1 17.22 9.08 15.31
C MET A 1 17.33 7.74 16.00
N ASN A 2 17.45 7.73 17.35
CA ASN A 2 17.64 6.49 18.10
C ASN A 2 16.33 5.66 18.11
N ARG A 3 16.40 4.37 17.76
CA ARG A 3 15.21 3.49 17.75
C ARG A 3 14.82 3.05 19.17
N ASP A 4 15.68 3.27 20.17
CA ASP A 4 15.39 2.88 21.55
C ASP A 4 14.18 3.60 22.14
N ILE A 5 13.84 4.79 21.61
CA ILE A 5 12.66 5.55 22.02
C ILE A 5 11.38 4.72 21.82
N TYR A 6 11.32 3.92 20.76
CA TYR A 6 10.21 3.00 20.47
C TYR A 6 10.15 1.80 21.43
N ARG A 7 11.23 1.51 22.16
CA ARG A 7 11.31 0.41 23.13
C ARG A 7 11.11 0.88 24.58
N THR A 8 11.04 2.18 24.82
CA THR A 8 10.67 2.72 26.12
C THR A 8 9.15 2.64 26.31
N TRP A 9 8.71 2.35 27.54
CA TRP A 9 7.29 2.28 27.88
C TRP A 9 6.53 3.58 27.51
N ASN A 10 7.15 4.73 27.73
CA ASN A 10 6.60 6.03 27.34
C ASN A 10 6.44 6.19 25.81
N GLY A 11 7.39 5.68 25.03
CA GLY A 11 7.31 5.72 23.56
C GLY A 11 6.21 4.82 23.02
N GLU A 12 6.05 3.63 23.59
CA GLU A 12 5.00 2.68 23.20
C GLU A 12 3.59 3.24 23.48
N VAL A 13 3.37 3.83 24.65
CA VAL A 13 2.09 4.47 25.00
C VAL A 13 1.77 5.64 24.07
N LEU A 14 2.76 6.48 23.76
CA LEU A 14 2.58 7.62 22.86
C LEU A 14 2.19 7.18 21.44
N ILE A 15 2.80 6.10 20.94
CA ILE A 15 2.49 5.56 19.60
C ILE A 15 1.11 4.93 19.59
N ASN A 16 0.76 4.14 20.61
CA ASN A 16 -0.57 3.56 20.74
C ASN A 16 -1.65 4.65 20.80
N PHE A 17 -1.42 5.75 21.53
CA PHE A 17 -2.34 6.88 21.58
C PHE A 17 -2.53 7.54 20.20
N LYS A 18 -1.44 7.79 19.45
CA LYS A 18 -1.53 8.38 18.11
C LYS A 18 -2.20 7.43 17.10
N TRP A 19 -1.89 6.14 17.17
CA TRP A 19 -2.49 5.13 16.32
C TRP A 19 -3.98 4.98 16.59
N ASP A 20 -4.37 4.85 17.86
CA ASP A 20 -5.76 4.70 18.28
C ASP A 20 -6.61 5.92 17.91
N ARG A 21 -6.07 7.12 18.10
CA ARG A 21 -6.82 8.35 17.88
C ARG A 21 -6.90 8.78 16.41
N TYR A 22 -5.81 8.63 15.66
CA TYR A 22 -5.73 9.15 14.29
C TYR A 22 -5.34 8.06 13.29
N GLY A 23 -4.32 7.26 13.62
CA GLY A 23 -3.72 6.31 12.69
C GLY A 23 -4.70 5.31 12.09
N LYS A 24 -5.59 4.74 12.91
CA LYS A 24 -6.62 3.78 12.48
C LYS A 24 -7.55 4.36 11.40
N TYR A 25 -8.03 5.58 11.61
CA TYR A 25 -8.96 6.25 10.67
C TYR A 25 -8.28 6.57 9.35
N TYR A 26 -7.09 7.19 9.40
CA TYR A 26 -6.34 7.49 8.18
C TYR A 26 -5.98 6.21 7.41
N TYR A 27 -5.53 5.17 8.11
CA TYR A 27 -5.22 3.88 7.50
C TYR A 27 -6.46 3.26 6.83
N ALA A 28 -7.60 3.21 7.53
CA ALA A 28 -8.83 2.66 6.99
C ALA A 28 -9.33 3.40 5.75
N ILE A 29 -9.28 4.73 5.74
CA ILE A 29 -9.71 5.56 4.60
C ILE A 29 -8.83 5.28 3.38
N ILE A 30 -7.51 5.26 3.56
CA ILE A 30 -6.56 4.95 2.47
C ILE A 30 -6.79 3.53 1.95
N TRP A 31 -7.02 2.58 2.87
CA TRP A 31 -7.25 1.18 2.52
C TRP A 31 -8.54 0.97 1.73
N ILE A 32 -9.64 1.59 2.13
CA ILE A 32 -10.92 1.54 1.38
C ILE A 32 -10.76 2.19 0.01
N GLY A 33 -10.10 3.34 -0.08
CA GLY A 33 -9.82 4.01 -1.37
C GLY A 33 -9.02 3.13 -2.32
N PHE A 34 -8.02 2.41 -1.81
CA PHE A 34 -7.21 1.49 -2.60
C PHE A 34 -8.00 0.27 -3.10
N ILE A 35 -8.84 -0.33 -2.25
CA ILE A 35 -9.72 -1.45 -2.65
C ILE A 35 -10.74 -0.99 -3.70
N ALA A 36 -11.30 0.22 -3.57
CA ALA A 36 -12.22 0.78 -4.55
C ALA A 36 -11.53 1.01 -5.91
N PHE A 37 -10.32 1.56 -5.90
CA PHE A 37 -9.50 1.72 -7.11
C PHE A 37 -9.23 0.36 -7.79
N LEU A 38 -8.77 -0.63 -7.03
CA LEU A 38 -8.51 -1.98 -7.55
C LEU A 38 -9.79 -2.61 -8.12
N GLY A 39 -10.91 -2.50 -7.42
CA GLY A 39 -12.20 -3.03 -7.89
C GLY A 39 -12.63 -2.41 -9.21
N CYS A 40 -12.54 -1.08 -9.36
CA CYS A 40 -12.88 -0.39 -10.61
C CYS A 40 -11.95 -0.80 -11.76
N PHE A 41 -10.65 -0.90 -11.49
CA PHE A 41 -9.67 -1.30 -12.50
C PHE A 41 -9.86 -2.75 -12.95
N THR A 42 -10.01 -3.70 -12.01
CA THR A 42 -10.23 -5.11 -12.33
C THR A 42 -11.55 -5.34 -13.05
N THR A 43 -12.64 -4.66 -12.64
CA THR A 43 -13.92 -4.77 -13.35
C THR A 43 -13.84 -4.24 -14.78
N ALA A 44 -13.20 -3.07 -14.99
CA ALA A 44 -12.98 -2.52 -16.32
C ALA A 44 -12.04 -3.36 -17.21
N ALA A 45 -11.09 -4.08 -16.60
CA ALA A 45 -10.11 -4.90 -17.31
C ALA A 45 -10.62 -6.33 -17.61
N THR A 46 -11.37 -6.94 -16.70
CA THR A 46 -11.82 -8.34 -16.83
C THR A 46 -13.15 -8.46 -17.55
N ILE A 47 -14.07 -7.50 -17.38
CA ILE A 47 -15.40 -7.60 -17.94
C ILE A 47 -15.44 -6.88 -19.30
N THR A 48 -15.33 -7.66 -20.37
CA THR A 48 -15.39 -7.21 -21.76
C THR A 48 -16.81 -6.95 -22.29
N HIS A 49 -17.85 -7.34 -21.54
CA HIS A 49 -19.27 -7.24 -21.91
C HIS A 49 -20.06 -6.16 -21.16
N ILE A 50 -19.39 -5.15 -20.60
CA ILE A 50 -20.04 -3.96 -20.02
C ILE A 50 -20.29 -2.94 -21.13
N ASN A 51 -21.34 -2.13 -20.97
CA ASN A 51 -21.60 -0.98 -21.84
C ASN A 51 -20.36 -0.09 -21.97
N ASP A 52 -19.92 0.20 -23.20
CA ASP A 52 -18.65 0.89 -23.46
C ASP A 52 -18.54 2.24 -22.71
N ASP A 53 -19.65 2.98 -22.60
CA ASP A 53 -19.72 4.25 -21.85
C ASP A 53 -19.40 4.09 -20.35
N ILE A 54 -19.91 3.03 -19.71
CA ILE A 54 -19.68 2.75 -18.29
C ILE A 54 -18.23 2.29 -18.07
N ARG A 55 -17.69 1.50 -19.00
CA ARG A 55 -16.30 1.03 -18.97
C ARG A 55 -15.32 2.20 -19.09
N ASP A 56 -15.57 3.13 -20.00
CA ASP A 56 -14.74 4.32 -20.16
C ASP A 56 -14.78 5.22 -18.92
N GLN A 57 -15.96 5.40 -18.31
CA GLN A 57 -16.07 6.11 -17.03
C GLN A 57 -15.27 5.43 -15.91
N LEU A 58 -15.37 4.10 -15.78
CA LEU A 58 -14.59 3.33 -14.80
C LEU A 58 -13.08 3.47 -15.02
N LEU A 59 -12.64 3.47 -16.28
CA LEU A 59 -11.24 3.68 -16.64
C LEU A 59 -10.78 5.09 -16.28
N ILE A 60 -11.55 6.13 -16.60
CA ILE A 60 -11.23 7.52 -16.24
C ILE A 60 -11.12 7.68 -14.72
N VAL A 61 -12.09 7.14 -13.97
CA VAL A 61 -12.08 7.16 -12.50
C VAL A 61 -10.86 6.41 -11.95
N SER A 62 -10.51 5.25 -12.53
CA SER A 62 -9.32 4.50 -12.12
C SER A 62 -8.04 5.29 -12.38
N ILE A 63 -7.89 5.94 -13.53
CA ILE A 63 -6.71 6.75 -13.85
C ILE A 63 -6.55 7.91 -12.86
N ILE A 64 -7.64 8.60 -12.53
CA ILE A 64 -7.63 9.71 -11.55
C ILE A 64 -7.25 9.19 -10.16
N LEU A 65 -7.87 8.10 -9.69
CA LEU A 65 -7.55 7.47 -8.41
C LEU A 65 -6.09 6.99 -8.35
N GLY A 66 -5.58 6.41 -9.44
CA GLY A 66 -4.20 6.00 -9.57
C GLY A 66 -3.23 7.18 -9.46
N PHE A 67 -3.56 8.33 -10.07
CA PHE A 67 -2.74 9.54 -10.00
C PHE A 67 -2.69 10.14 -8.58
N ILE A 68 -3.81 10.07 -7.85
CA ILE A 68 -3.88 10.47 -6.44
C ILE A 68 -2.99 9.55 -5.60
N HIS A 69 -3.06 8.23 -5.83
CA HIS A 69 -2.23 7.26 -5.11
C HIS A 69 -0.73 7.47 -5.37
N LEU A 70 -0.36 7.65 -6.65
CA LEU A 70 1.01 7.96 -7.08
C LEU A 70 1.52 9.25 -6.42
N SER A 71 0.66 10.27 -6.30
CA SER A 71 1.01 11.54 -5.64
C SER A 71 1.38 11.36 -4.17
N PHE A 72 0.75 10.41 -3.46
CA PHE A 72 1.14 10.07 -2.09
C PHE A 72 2.49 9.37 -2.03
N GLU A 73 2.79 8.47 -2.96
CA GLU A 73 4.09 7.82 -3.03
C GLU A 73 5.21 8.81 -3.39
N VAL A 74 4.98 9.73 -4.32
CA VAL A 74 5.94 10.79 -4.67
C VAL A 74 6.28 11.65 -3.46
N ARG A 75 5.31 11.98 -2.59
CA ARG A 75 5.58 12.70 -1.34
C ARG A 75 6.46 11.88 -0.38
N GLN A 76 6.27 10.57 -0.30
CA GLN A 76 7.12 9.70 0.51
C GLN A 76 8.56 9.62 -0.04
N ILE A 77 8.70 9.57 -1.36
CA ILE A 77 10.00 9.62 -2.05
C ILE A 77 10.73 10.92 -1.74
N ILE A 78 10.06 12.07 -1.85
CA ILE A 78 10.67 13.38 -1.58
C ILE A 78 11.13 13.48 -0.11
N TYR A 79 10.35 12.97 0.84
CA TYR A 79 10.67 13.09 2.26
C TYR A 79 11.83 12.19 2.70
N ASN A 80 11.94 10.98 2.13
CA ASN A 80 13.07 10.09 2.39
C ASN A 80 13.31 9.08 1.25
N PRO A 81 14.06 9.46 0.20
CA PRO A 81 14.18 8.65 -1.01
C PRO A 81 14.98 7.36 -0.78
N ILE A 82 16.05 7.43 0.01
CA ILE A 82 16.89 6.26 0.34
C ILE A 82 16.09 5.24 1.15
N LYS A 83 15.32 5.71 2.13
CA LYS A 83 14.45 4.83 2.92
C LYS A 83 13.33 4.24 2.07
N TRP A 84 12.72 5.03 1.18
CA TRP A 84 11.66 4.54 0.29
C TRP A 84 12.17 3.44 -0.64
N ILE A 85 13.32 3.63 -1.31
CA ILE A 85 13.92 2.60 -2.19
C ILE A 85 14.27 1.34 -1.39
N CYS A 86 14.91 1.48 -0.22
CA CYS A 86 15.29 0.32 0.59
C CYS A 86 14.08 -0.42 1.19
N ASP A 87 13.05 0.28 1.69
CA ASP A 87 11.84 -0.35 2.23
C ASP A 87 11.03 -1.03 1.11
N PHE A 88 10.90 -0.38 -0.06
CA PHE A 88 10.30 -0.97 -1.25
C PHE A 88 11.04 -2.24 -1.68
N TRP A 89 12.37 -2.17 -1.81
CA TRP A 89 13.19 -3.33 -2.17
C TRP A 89 13.21 -4.43 -1.09
N ASN A 90 13.06 -4.07 0.19
CA ASN A 90 12.96 -5.01 1.31
C ASN A 90 11.63 -5.77 1.31
N ILE A 91 10.53 -5.14 0.85
CA ILE A 91 9.25 -5.83 0.62
C ILE A 91 9.43 -6.89 -0.48
N PHE A 92 10.02 -6.55 -1.62
CA PHE A 92 10.34 -7.52 -2.68
C PHE A 92 11.30 -8.62 -2.22
N GLY A 93 12.34 -8.27 -1.46
CA GLY A 93 13.28 -9.22 -0.85
C GLY A 93 12.62 -10.21 0.10
N LYS A 94 11.63 -9.79 0.90
CA LYS A 94 10.85 -10.71 1.75
C LYS A 94 10.04 -11.71 0.95
N TYR A 95 9.40 -11.29 -0.14
CA TYR A 95 8.61 -12.21 -0.98
C TYR A 95 9.49 -13.22 -1.72
N THR A 96 10.68 -12.83 -2.18
CA THR A 96 11.61 -13.76 -2.83
C THR A 96 12.15 -14.80 -1.85
N HIS A 97 12.44 -14.43 -0.60
CA HIS A 97 12.79 -15.40 0.44
C HIS A 97 11.64 -16.39 0.70
N ILE A 98 10.40 -15.92 0.89
CA ILE A 98 9.25 -16.80 1.16
C ILE A 98 8.98 -17.77 0.00
N VAL A 99 9.03 -17.30 -1.25
CA VAL A 99 8.86 -18.16 -2.44
C VAL A 99 10.03 -19.15 -2.59
N SER A 100 11.25 -18.74 -2.24
CA SER A 100 12.43 -19.61 -2.26
C SER A 100 12.31 -20.72 -1.20
N TYR A 101 11.94 -20.40 0.05
CA TYR A 101 11.68 -21.39 1.10
C TYR A 101 10.53 -22.34 0.73
N HIS A 102 9.45 -21.81 0.15
CA HIS A 102 8.31 -22.62 -0.30
C HIS A 102 8.71 -23.60 -1.42
N ASN A 103 9.57 -23.19 -2.35
CA ASN A 103 10.08 -24.06 -3.42
C ASN A 103 11.10 -25.09 -2.94
N ILE A 104 11.84 -24.82 -1.85
CA ILE A 104 12.75 -25.78 -1.21
C ILE A 104 11.97 -26.84 -0.42
N LEU A 105 10.94 -26.45 0.34
CA LEU A 105 10.07 -27.38 1.07
C LEU A 105 9.24 -28.29 0.16
N ARG A 106 8.93 -27.85 -1.07
CA ARG A 106 8.21 -28.67 -2.07
C ARG A 106 9.13 -29.70 -2.77
N LYS A 107 10.45 -29.59 -2.59
CA LYS A 107 11.46 -30.49 -3.18
C LYS A 107 12.05 -31.50 -2.18
N LEU A 108 11.68 -31.41 -0.90
CA LEU A 108 11.95 -32.37 0.16
C LEU A 108 10.73 -33.28 0.35
#